data_AF-A0A832S6X5-F1
#
_entry.id   AF-A0A832S6X5-F1
#
_cell.length_a   1.000
_cell.length_b   1.000
_cell.length_c   1.000
_cell.angle_alpha   90.00
_cell.angle_beta   90.00
_cell.angle_gamma   90.00
#
_symmetry.space_group_name_H-M   'P 1'
#
loop_
_entity.id
_entity.type
_entity.pdbx_description
1 polymer ?
#
loop_
_entity_poly.entity_id
_entity_poly.type
_entity_poly.pdbx_seq_one_letter_code
_entity_poly.pdbx_strand_id
1 'polypeptide(L)' 'PRFWYIGQDGLCVWKCNALRAMANSGDQKYHEYIKEAVENPDQNIRNTALWACQQLGI' A
#
# COMPACT_ATOMS: atom_id res chain seq x y z
N PRO A 1 -5.44 -5.05 12.26
CA PRO A 1 -4.74 -4.05 13.11
C PRO A 1 -5.74 -3.13 13.82
N ARG A 2 -5.41 -2.62 15.02
CA ARG A 2 -6.30 -1.76 15.82
C ARG A 2 -6.03 -0.28 15.50
N PHE A 3 -6.75 0.29 14.53
CA PHE A 3 -6.57 1.67 14.04
C PHE A 3 -7.43 2.72 14.77
N TRP A 4 -7.94 2.39 15.96
CA TRP A 4 -8.93 3.20 16.70
C TRP A 4 -8.47 4.64 17.06
N TYR A 5 -7.17 4.93 17.01
CA TYR A 5 -6.60 6.24 17.31
C TYR A 5 -6.23 7.05 16.06
N ILE A 6 -6.37 6.48 14.86
CA ILE A 6 -6.08 7.14 13.59
C ILE A 6 -7.41 7.49 12.92
N GLY A 7 -7.64 8.77 12.65
CA GLY A 7 -8.79 9.21 11.87
C GLY A 7 -8.78 8.61 10.46
N GLN A 8 -9.94 8.56 9.80
CA GLN A 8 -10.08 7.94 8.46
C GLN A 8 -9.06 8.47 7.44
N ASP A 9 -8.81 9.78 7.44
CA ASP A 9 -7.81 10.42 6.57
C ASP A 9 -6.38 9.92 6.88
N GLY A 10 -6.06 9.77 8.16
CA GLY A 10 -4.77 9.24 8.60
C GLY A 10 -4.58 7.77 8.24
N LEU A 11 -5.67 7.00 8.15
CA LEU A 11 -5.61 5.59 7.77
C LEU A 11 -5.21 5.44 6.29
N CYS A 12 -5.72 6.30 5.41
CA CYS A 12 -5.32 6.32 4.01
C CYS A 12 -3.83 6.62 3.86
N VAL A 13 -3.35 7.68 4.52
CA VAL A 13 -1.93 8.07 4.52
C VAL A 13 -1.04 6.94 5.05
N TRP A 14 -1.45 6.31 6.16
CA TRP A 14 -0.71 5.20 6.75
C TRP A 14 -0.58 4.02 5.77
N LYS A 15 -1.67 3.63 5.08
CA LYS A 15 -1.64 2.53 4.11
C LYS A 15 -0.74 2.85 2.91
N CYS A 16 -0.80 4.07 2.38
CA CYS A 16 0.09 4.49 1.31
C CYS A 16 1.57 4.43 1.74
N ASN A 17 1.89 4.86 2.96
CA ASN A 17 3.25 4.78 3.49
C ASN A 17 3.70 3.33 3.73
N ALA A 18 2.80 2.45 4.16
CA ALA A 18 3.08 1.02 4.29
C ALA A 18 3.42 0.39 2.93
N LEU A 19 2.63 0.67 1.88
CA LEU A 19 2.91 0.19 0.52
C LEU A 19 4.26 0.68 0.00
N ARG A 20 4.61 1.95 0.25
CA ARG A 20 5.94 2.49 -0.09
C ARG A 20 7.06 1.77 0.64
N ALA A 21 6.89 1.51 1.93
CA ALA A 21 7.89 0.78 2.71
C ALA A 21 8.07 -0.66 2.21
N MET A 22 6.98 -1.35 1.85
CA MET A 22 7.03 -2.69 1.27
C MET A 22 7.73 -2.70 -0.10
N ALA A 23 7.42 -1.75 -0.97
CA ALA A 23 8.08 -1.63 -2.28
C ALA A 23 9.57 -1.33 -2.15
N ASN A 24 9.92 -0.38 -1.28
CA ASN A 24 11.31 0.02 -1.04
C ASN A 24 12.15 -1.08 -0.38
N SER A 25 11.53 -2.02 0.34
CA SER A 25 12.29 -3.14 0.91
C SER A 25 12.69 -4.17 -0.14
N GLY A 26 12.03 -4.21 -1.31
CA GLY A 26 12.28 -5.20 -2.37
C GLY A 26 12.01 -6.65 -1.96
N ASP A 27 11.29 -6.86 -0.85
CA ASP A 27 11.07 -8.18 -0.27
C ASP A 27 9.87 -8.83 -0.94
N GLN A 28 10.12 -9.94 -1.62
CA GLN A 28 9.09 -10.64 -2.42
C GLN A 28 7.89 -11.10 -1.59
N LYS A 29 8.06 -11.27 -0.27
CA LYS A 29 6.95 -11.67 0.61
C LYS A 29 5.81 -10.64 0.63
N TYR A 30 6.05 -9.40 0.20
CA TYR A 30 5.04 -8.35 0.15
C TYR A 30 4.32 -8.24 -1.20
N HIS A 31 4.76 -8.97 -2.23
CA HIS A 31 4.23 -8.82 -3.58
C HIS A 31 2.72 -9.10 -3.65
N GLU A 32 2.24 -10.14 -2.97
CA GLU A 32 0.80 -10.46 -2.95
C GLU A 32 -0.02 -9.34 -2.31
N TYR A 33 0.42 -8.81 -1.16
CA TYR A 33 -0.25 -7.70 -0.49
C TYR A 33 -0.27 -6.41 -1.32
N ILE A 34 0.81 -6.12 -2.05
CA ILE A 34 0.88 -4.97 -2.96
C ILE A 34 -0.12 -5.15 -4.11
N LYS A 35 -0.20 -6.36 -4.70
CA LYS A 35 -1.14 -6.66 -5.79
C LYS A 35 -2.59 -6.54 -5.34
N GLU A 36 -2.94 -7.09 -4.19
CA GLU A 36 -4.29 -6.96 -3.62
C GLU A 36 -4.69 -5.50 -3.39
N ALA A 37 -3.74 -4.63 -3.03
CA ALA A 37 -4.01 -3.23 -2.77
C ALA A 37 -4.38 -2.41 -4.03
N VAL A 38 -4.13 -2.94 -5.24
CA VAL A 38 -4.58 -2.32 -6.50
C VAL A 38 -6.11 -2.31 -6.62
N GLU A 39 -6.80 -3.24 -5.96
CA GLU A 39 -8.27 -3.32 -5.94
C GLU A 39 -8.90 -2.55 -4.76
N ASN A 40 -8.10 -1.77 -4.02
CA ASN A 40 -8.61 -1.03 -2.87
C ASN A 40 -9.67 0.01 -3.31
N PRO A 41 -10.77 0.25 -2.57
CA PRO A 41 -11.76 1.27 -2.95
C PRO A 41 -11.24 2.71 -2.92
N ASP A 42 -10.18 3.00 -2.14
CA ASP A 42 -9.56 4.32 -2.09
C ASP A 42 -8.57 4.52 -3.26
N GLN A 43 -8.78 5.58 -4.05
CA GLN A 43 -7.97 5.88 -5.24
C GLN A 43 -6.50 6.15 -4.91
N ASN A 44 -6.18 6.78 -3.77
CA ASN A 44 -4.80 7.08 -3.41
C ASN A 44 -4.03 5.79 -3.07
N ILE A 45 -4.71 4.84 -2.42
CA ILE A 45 -4.15 3.53 -2.11
C ILE A 45 -3.89 2.76 -3.40
N ARG A 46 -4.87 2.71 -4.33
CA ARG A 46 -4.69 2.06 -5.64
C ARG A 46 -3.51 2.64 -6.41
N ASN A 47 -3.43 3.97 -6.51
CA ASN A 47 -2.35 4.64 -7.22
C ASN A 47 -0.98 4.32 -6.61
N THR A 48 -0.90 4.24 -5.28
CA THR A 48 0.34 3.89 -4.58
C THR A 48 0.70 2.42 -4.81
N ALA A 49 -0.28 1.52 -4.82
CA ALA A 49 -0.07 0.10 -5.12
C ALA A 49 0.40 -0.11 -6.57
N LEU A 50 -0.20 0.58 -7.53
CA LEU A 50 0.22 0.53 -8.94
C LEU A 50 1.65 1.04 -9.14
N TRP A 51 2.02 2.14 -8.48
CA TRP A 51 3.41 2.62 -8.47
C TRP A 51 4.37 1.58 -7.88
N ALA A 52 3.98 0.93 -6.77
CA ALA A 52 4.79 -0.11 -6.14
C ALA A 52 4.98 -1.32 -7.08
N CYS A 53 3.92 -1.76 -7.76
CA CYS A 53 4.01 -2.80 -8.79
C CYS A 53 4.99 -2.41 -9.90
N GLN A 54 4.89 -1.18 -10.42
CA GLN A 54 5.79 -0.68 -11.46
C GLN A 54 7.25 -0.64 -10.99
N GLN A 55 7.52 -0.16 -9.77
CA GLN A 55 8.86 -0.10 -9.19
C GLN A 55 9.48 -1.49 -9.06
N LEU A 56 8.69 -2.48 -8.64
CA LEU A 56 9.13 -3.86 -8.41
C LEU A 56 9.13 -4.71 -9.70
N GLY A 57 8.48 -4.23 -10.77
CA GLY A 57 8.29 -4.96 -12.02
C GLY A 57 7.35 -6.16 -11.90
N ILE A 58 6.29 -6.05 -11.10
CA ILE A 58 5.36 -7.15 -10.78
C ILE A 58 3.90 -6.86 -11.12
#